data_AF-A0A7I7VY18-F1
#
_entry.id   AF-A0A7I7VY18-F1
#
_cell.length_a   1.000
_cell.length_b   1.000
_cell.length_c   1.000
_cell.angle_alpha   90.00
_cell.angle_beta   90.00
_cell.angle_gamma   90.00
#
_symmetry.space_group_name_H-M   'P 1'
#
loop_
_entity.id
_entity.type
_entity.pdbx_description
1 polymer ?
#
loop_
_entity_poly.entity_id
_entity_poly.type
_entity_poly.pdbx_seq_one_letter_code
_entity_poly.pdbx_strand_id
1 'polypeptide(L)'
;MSFGKERKDDVAQQFLAAFAGTEGVLFVGRAQEKALVWRTQRRYNPATGEPYAWLVRSTAFINYFYFYCVDEDFGPFFIKFGTYFPYTAKLCINGNEWAKRQAAKAGIGFEALDNGFAAVDDVDRLQAICDSLGPERIDALLRKWLTILPNPFTSEDEAAGYRYELSILQAEFSLTQMLDRPVSGRIFFEQVLHDNLDIGRPDHVGLIFDRRVIAKGRAKTPGRFRTRVITNGVTPSLHVDYKNTKVKQYYKQGRALRTETTINDPHDFRVTKRLTSLPELRQIGFSANRRLLGVQTISHDPIRGAQAFTDLTAPVVTCQNTRIPGLRFGDARCTPCCRPCSSTGSWSTGSPTVTCAP
;
A
#
# COMPACT_ATOMS: atom_id res chain seq x y z
N MET A 1 -17.38 -12.32 19.96
CA MET A 1 -18.50 -11.63 19.26
C MET A 1 -18.82 -12.29 17.92
N SER A 2 -20.10 -12.26 17.49
CA SER A 2 -20.49 -12.57 16.12
C SER A 2 -20.40 -11.28 15.29
N PHE A 3 -19.66 -11.29 14.19
CA PHE A 3 -19.47 -10.09 13.37
C PHE A 3 -20.70 -9.84 12.49
N GLY A 4 -21.52 -8.86 12.86
CA GLY A 4 -22.63 -8.34 12.04
C GLY A 4 -22.15 -7.36 10.94
N LYS A 5 -22.93 -6.30 10.67
CA LYS A 5 -22.65 -5.27 9.63
C LYS A 5 -21.57 -4.23 10.02
N GLU A 6 -21.03 -4.29 11.23
CA GLU A 6 -20.02 -3.32 11.72
C GLU A 6 -18.64 -3.58 11.12
N ARG A 7 -17.88 -2.51 10.85
CA ARG A 7 -16.48 -2.65 10.41
C ARG A 7 -15.66 -3.16 11.59
N LYS A 8 -15.03 -4.31 11.42
CA LYS A 8 -14.26 -5.00 12.47
C LYS A 8 -13.14 -4.12 13.04
N ASP A 9 -12.57 -3.24 12.21
CA ASP A 9 -11.50 -2.32 12.62
C ASP A 9 -12.00 -1.25 13.59
N ASP A 10 -13.24 -0.75 13.45
CA ASP A 10 -13.81 0.25 14.36
C ASP A 10 -14.02 -0.34 15.76
N VAL A 11 -14.50 -1.59 15.81
CA VAL A 11 -14.63 -2.34 17.07
C VAL A 11 -13.27 -2.57 17.70
N ALA A 12 -12.27 -2.94 16.90
CA ALA A 12 -10.91 -3.14 17.40
C ALA A 12 -10.29 -1.87 18.00
N GLN A 13 -10.56 -0.70 17.41
CA GLN A 13 -10.10 0.58 17.95
C GLN A 13 -10.75 0.92 19.30
N GLN A 14 -12.02 0.58 19.51
CA GLN A 14 -12.68 0.79 20.80
C GLN A 14 -12.04 -0.05 21.91
N PHE A 15 -11.78 -1.34 21.64
CA PHE A 15 -11.09 -2.21 22.60
C PHE A 15 -9.65 -1.78 22.84
N LEU A 16 -8.95 -1.35 21.79
CA LEU A 16 -7.59 -0.83 21.91
C LEU A 16 -7.52 0.41 22.81
N ALA A 17 -8.46 1.34 22.66
CA ALA A 17 -8.50 2.57 23.47
C ALA A 17 -8.75 2.30 24.96
N ALA A 18 -9.46 1.21 25.29
CA ALA A 18 -9.73 0.80 26.67
C ALA A 18 -8.66 -0.14 27.26
N PHE A 19 -7.69 -0.59 26.47
CA PHE A 19 -6.69 -1.56 26.89
C PHE A 19 -5.55 -0.89 27.65
N ALA A 20 -5.31 -1.34 28.89
CA ALA A 20 -4.30 -0.74 29.78
C ALA A 20 -2.89 -1.34 29.63
N GLY A 21 -2.77 -2.52 29.02
CA GLY A 21 -1.48 -3.20 28.84
C GLY A 21 -0.75 -2.76 27.58
N THR A 22 0.50 -3.20 27.45
CA THR A 22 1.27 -3.05 26.20
C THR A 22 1.12 -4.25 25.26
N GLU A 23 0.70 -5.40 25.78
CA GLU A 23 0.56 -6.65 25.06
C GLU A 23 -0.64 -7.46 25.57
N GLY A 24 -1.42 -8.05 24.67
CA GLY A 24 -2.51 -8.98 25.04
C GLY A 24 -3.57 -9.18 23.96
N VAL A 25 -4.54 -10.05 24.26
CA VAL A 25 -5.72 -10.28 23.42
C VAL A 25 -6.77 -9.23 23.76
N LEU A 26 -7.20 -8.45 22.77
CA LEU A 26 -8.25 -7.43 22.92
C LEU A 26 -9.64 -8.09 22.96
N PHE A 27 -9.92 -8.94 21.98
CA PHE A 27 -11.15 -9.73 21.91
C PHE A 27 -11.04 -10.86 20.89
N VAL A 28 -11.95 -11.83 21.01
CA VAL A 28 -12.07 -12.96 20.07
C VAL A 28 -13.42 -12.91 19.36
N GLY A 29 -13.38 -13.03 18.03
CA GLY A 29 -14.56 -13.08 17.20
C GLY A 29 -14.69 -14.38 16.41
N ARG A 30 -15.90 -14.74 16.05
CA ARG A 30 -16.20 -15.92 15.23
C ARG A 30 -16.92 -15.49 13.97
N ALA A 31 -16.49 -16.01 12.82
CA ALA A 31 -17.16 -15.81 11.53
C ALA A 31 -17.22 -17.12 10.74
N GLN A 32 -18.24 -17.28 9.91
CA GLN A 32 -18.30 -18.39 8.95
C GLN A 32 -17.88 -17.88 7.58
N GLU A 33 -16.84 -18.48 6.99
CA GLU A 33 -16.28 -18.05 5.71
C GLU A 33 -16.10 -19.23 4.77
N LYS A 34 -16.23 -18.97 3.47
CA LYS A 34 -15.92 -19.96 2.44
C LYS A 34 -14.41 -20.12 2.34
N ALA A 35 -13.93 -21.34 2.57
CA ALA A 35 -12.51 -21.68 2.50
C ALA A 35 -12.26 -22.89 1.59
N LEU A 36 -11.02 -23.01 1.10
CA LEU A 36 -10.53 -24.24 0.49
C LEU A 36 -10.26 -25.27 1.58
N VAL A 37 -10.82 -26.47 1.42
CA VAL A 37 -10.74 -27.56 2.40
C VAL A 37 -10.35 -28.86 1.71
N TRP A 38 -9.85 -29.81 2.49
CA TRP A 38 -9.61 -31.18 2.03
C TRP A 38 -10.77 -32.07 2.44
N ARG A 39 -11.35 -32.79 1.48
CA ARG A 39 -12.38 -33.80 1.75
C ARG A 39 -11.87 -35.17 1.31
N THR A 40 -12.39 -36.20 1.95
CA THR A 40 -12.14 -37.58 1.52
C THR A 40 -13.22 -38.03 0.55
N GLN A 41 -12.82 -38.58 -0.57
CA GLN A 41 -13.68 -39.32 -1.50
C GLN A 41 -13.24 -40.78 -1.54
N ARG A 42 -14.19 -41.70 -1.63
CA ARG A 42 -13.88 -43.11 -1.85
C ARG A 42 -13.49 -43.32 -3.32
N ARG A 43 -12.31 -43.89 -3.55
CA ARG A 43 -11.86 -44.39 -4.85
C ARG A 43 -11.60 -45.89 -4.76
N TYR A 44 -11.42 -46.54 -5.91
CA TYR A 44 -11.17 -47.98 -5.99
C TYR A 44 -9.86 -48.23 -6.72
N ASN A 45 -9.06 -49.14 -6.19
CA ASN A 45 -7.83 -49.56 -6.85
C ASN A 45 -8.19 -50.32 -8.15
N PRO A 46 -7.70 -49.90 -9.32
CA PRO A 46 -8.07 -50.55 -10.59
C PRO A 46 -7.54 -51.99 -10.71
N ALA A 47 -6.51 -52.38 -9.97
CA ALA A 47 -5.94 -53.73 -9.99
C ALA A 47 -6.58 -54.67 -8.95
N THR A 48 -6.83 -54.18 -7.73
CA THR A 48 -7.34 -55.02 -6.62
C THR A 48 -8.84 -54.86 -6.36
N GLY A 49 -9.49 -53.82 -6.90
CA GLY A 49 -10.90 -53.51 -6.64
C GLY A 49 -11.18 -52.95 -5.24
N GLU A 50 -10.17 -52.82 -4.38
CA GLU A 50 -10.35 -52.40 -2.99
C GLU A 50 -10.63 -50.89 -2.88
N PRO A 51 -11.54 -50.46 -1.98
CA PRO A 51 -11.81 -49.06 -1.75
C PRO A 51 -10.69 -48.41 -0.92
N TYR A 52 -10.30 -47.19 -1.29
CA TYR A 52 -9.37 -46.38 -0.51
C TYR A 52 -9.82 -44.91 -0.42
N ALA A 53 -9.37 -44.23 0.63
CA ALA A 53 -9.62 -42.82 0.87
C ALA A 53 -8.72 -41.95 -0.02
N TRP A 54 -9.31 -41.06 -0.82
CA TRP A 54 -8.58 -40.10 -1.64
C TRP A 54 -8.90 -38.67 -1.20
N LEU A 55 -7.85 -37.89 -0.92
CA LEU A 55 -8.00 -36.49 -0.56
C LEU A 55 -8.23 -35.63 -1.81
N VAL A 56 -9.33 -34.89 -1.80
CA VAL A 56 -9.67 -33.92 -2.85
C VAL A 56 -9.80 -32.53 -2.26
N ARG A 57 -9.38 -31.53 -3.04
CA ARG A 57 -9.65 -30.12 -2.71
C ARG A 57 -11.10 -29.80 -3.01
N SER A 58 -11.77 -29.13 -2.09
CA SER A 58 -13.14 -28.65 -2.23
C SER A 58 -13.28 -27.26 -1.58
N THR A 59 -14.49 -26.71 -1.60
CA THR A 59 -14.80 -25.48 -0.85
C THR A 59 -15.94 -25.75 0.13
N ALA A 60 -15.83 -25.21 1.34
CA ALA A 60 -16.86 -25.32 2.36
C ALA A 60 -16.92 -24.04 3.19
N PHE A 61 -18.08 -23.79 3.79
CA PHE A 61 -18.23 -22.76 4.81
C PHE A 61 -17.76 -23.30 6.16
N ILE A 62 -16.63 -22.80 6.65
CA ILE A 62 -16.03 -23.22 7.92
C ILE A 62 -16.04 -22.06 8.91
N ASN A 63 -15.93 -22.36 10.19
CA ASN A 63 -15.73 -21.32 11.18
C ASN A 63 -14.28 -20.84 11.15
N TYR A 64 -14.10 -19.54 11.31
CA TYR A 64 -12.84 -18.90 11.64
C TYR A 64 -12.97 -18.22 13.00
N PHE A 65 -11.95 -18.40 13.84
CA PHE A 65 -11.78 -17.62 15.05
C PHE A 65 -10.74 -16.53 14.79
N TYR A 66 -11.13 -15.28 15.01
CA TYR A 66 -10.32 -14.09 14.86
C TYR A 66 -9.85 -13.64 16.24
N PHE A 67 -8.54 -13.67 16.46
CA PHE A 67 -7.89 -13.12 17.64
C PHE A 67 -7.36 -11.74 17.27
N TYR A 68 -8.01 -10.70 17.82
CA TYR A 68 -7.52 -9.33 17.72
C TYR A 68 -6.63 -9.06 18.93
N CYS A 69 -5.40 -8.66 18.69
CA CYS A 69 -4.37 -8.58 19.71
C CYS A 69 -3.59 -7.27 19.56
N VAL A 70 -2.90 -6.89 20.62
CA VAL A 70 -1.89 -5.84 20.61
C VAL A 70 -0.57 -6.45 21.06
N ASP A 71 0.48 -6.15 20.31
CA ASP A 71 1.85 -6.56 20.56
C ASP A 71 2.69 -5.37 21.00
N GLU A 72 3.64 -5.57 21.91
CA GLU A 72 4.47 -4.48 22.42
C GLU A 72 5.32 -3.81 21.32
N ASP A 73 5.74 -4.56 20.30
CA ASP A 73 6.58 -4.09 19.20
C ASP A 73 5.80 -3.74 17.94
N PHE A 74 4.78 -4.53 17.61
CA PHE A 74 3.99 -4.38 16.38
C PHE A 74 2.73 -3.53 16.54
N GLY A 75 2.28 -3.30 17.77
CA GLY A 75 0.99 -2.67 18.01
C GLY A 75 -0.17 -3.60 17.62
N PRO A 76 -1.32 -3.06 17.16
CA PRO A 76 -2.50 -3.86 16.84
C PRO A 76 -2.29 -4.77 15.63
N PHE A 77 -2.69 -6.03 15.76
CA PHE A 77 -2.67 -7.02 14.69
C PHE A 77 -3.80 -8.04 14.89
N PHE A 78 -4.03 -8.90 13.91
CA PHE A 78 -4.91 -10.06 14.13
C PHE A 78 -4.34 -11.34 13.54
N ILE A 79 -4.67 -12.46 14.18
CA ILE A 79 -4.49 -13.81 13.63
C ILE A 79 -5.86 -14.48 13.59
N LYS A 80 -6.21 -15.06 12.44
CA LYS A 80 -7.38 -15.94 12.35
C LYS A 80 -7.00 -17.38 12.07
N PHE A 81 -7.69 -18.32 12.71
CA PHE A 81 -7.52 -19.76 12.50
C PHE A 81 -8.80 -20.38 11.94
N GLY A 82 -8.66 -21.21 10.91
CA GLY A 82 -9.75 -22.01 10.38
C GLY A 82 -9.97 -23.27 11.22
N THR A 83 -11.22 -23.62 11.52
CA THR A 83 -11.56 -24.79 12.35
C THR A 83 -11.57 -26.12 11.59
N TYR A 84 -11.04 -26.16 10.36
CA TYR A 84 -11.10 -27.32 9.49
C TYR A 84 -9.72 -27.59 8.89
N PHE A 85 -9.33 -28.86 8.84
CA PHE A 85 -8.04 -29.30 8.31
C PHE A 85 -7.80 -28.74 6.89
N PRO A 86 -6.67 -28.05 6.64
CA PRO A 86 -5.40 -28.11 7.38
C PRO A 86 -5.21 -26.96 8.38
N TYR A 87 -6.30 -26.46 8.97
CA TYR A 87 -6.31 -25.41 10.00
C TYR A 87 -5.60 -24.14 9.57
N THR A 88 -5.81 -23.72 8.32
CA THR A 88 -5.14 -22.54 7.75
C THR A 88 -5.30 -21.31 8.63
N ALA A 89 -4.20 -20.57 8.79
CA ALA A 89 -4.17 -19.33 9.54
C ALA A 89 -3.91 -18.13 8.63
N LYS A 90 -4.35 -16.94 9.05
CA LYS A 90 -3.97 -15.68 8.41
C LYS A 90 -3.57 -14.67 9.48
N LEU A 91 -2.30 -14.27 9.45
CA LEU A 91 -1.74 -13.16 10.21
C LEU A 91 -1.88 -11.87 9.38
N CYS A 92 -2.31 -10.79 10.01
CA CYS A 92 -2.37 -9.46 9.42
C CYS A 92 -1.76 -8.46 10.39
N ILE A 93 -0.75 -7.73 9.92
CA ILE A 93 0.04 -6.75 10.68
C ILE A 93 0.01 -5.39 9.99
N ASN A 94 0.29 -4.32 10.73
CA ASN A 94 0.41 -2.97 10.19
C ASN A 94 1.84 -2.44 10.37
N GLY A 95 2.58 -2.29 9.26
CA GLY A 95 3.95 -1.78 9.28
C GLY A 95 4.07 -0.33 9.77
N ASN A 96 3.03 0.50 9.60
CA ASN A 96 3.03 1.87 10.12
C ASN A 96 2.94 1.88 11.65
N GLU A 97 2.09 1.02 12.23
CA GLU A 97 1.98 0.92 13.69
C GLU A 97 3.26 0.35 14.33
N TRP A 98 3.86 -0.66 13.70
CA TRP A 98 5.17 -1.14 14.09
C TRP A 98 6.21 -0.02 14.05
N ALA A 99 6.28 0.76 12.96
CA ALA A 99 7.24 1.86 12.85
C ALA A 99 7.02 2.94 13.92
N LYS A 100 5.77 3.30 14.24
CA LYS A 100 5.45 4.26 15.32
C LYS A 100 5.89 3.74 16.68
N ARG A 101 5.65 2.45 16.98
CA ARG A 101 6.09 1.80 18.23
C ARG A 101 7.60 1.82 18.36
N GLN A 102 8.31 1.43 17.30
CA GLN A 102 9.77 1.42 17.31
C GLN A 102 10.37 2.84 17.38
N ALA A 103 9.77 3.82 16.70
CA ALA A 103 10.17 5.22 16.80
C ALA A 103 10.02 5.76 18.24
N ALA A 104 8.91 5.46 18.91
CA ALA A 104 8.70 5.81 20.31
C ALA A 104 9.73 5.14 21.24
N LYS A 105 10.00 3.84 21.06
CA LYS A 105 11.04 3.12 21.83
C LYS A 105 12.45 3.68 21.56
N ALA A 106 12.70 4.17 20.36
CA ALA A 106 13.96 4.79 19.97
C ALA A 106 14.11 6.26 20.44
N GLY A 107 13.07 6.84 21.05
CA GLY A 107 13.05 8.24 21.50
C GLY A 107 12.98 9.25 20.36
N ILE A 108 12.44 8.88 19.20
CA ILE A 108 12.24 9.79 18.06
C ILE A 108 10.90 10.50 18.24
N GLY A 109 10.89 11.82 18.31
CA GLY A 109 9.64 12.60 18.33
C GLY A 109 8.94 12.58 16.98
N PHE A 110 7.62 12.41 16.99
CA PHE A 110 6.79 12.43 15.79
C PHE A 110 5.35 12.86 16.07
N GLU A 111 4.70 13.43 15.06
CA GLU A 111 3.25 13.65 15.01
C GLU A 111 2.60 12.50 14.22
N ALA A 112 1.69 11.77 14.86
CA ALA A 112 1.06 10.61 14.23
C ALA A 112 0.02 11.02 13.17
N LEU A 113 0.04 10.33 12.03
CA LEU A 113 -1.06 10.29 11.08
C LEU A 113 -1.77 8.92 11.23
N ASP A 114 -3.08 8.84 10.98
CA ASP A 114 -3.89 7.61 11.18
C ASP A 114 -3.21 6.32 10.65
N ASN A 115 -2.63 6.38 9.44
CA ASN A 115 -1.69 5.35 8.96
C ASN A 115 -0.48 6.02 8.31
N GLY A 116 0.40 6.63 9.12
CA GLY A 116 1.64 7.27 8.70
C GLY A 116 2.20 8.25 9.73
N PHE A 117 3.05 9.15 9.28
CA PHE A 117 3.68 10.20 10.08
C PHE A 117 3.39 11.56 9.45
N ALA A 118 2.95 12.53 10.25
CA ALA A 118 2.70 13.90 9.83
C ALA A 118 3.95 14.79 9.99
N ALA A 119 4.72 14.56 11.04
CA ALA A 119 6.01 15.20 11.31
C ALA A 119 6.92 14.21 12.04
N VAL A 120 8.24 14.31 11.84
CA VAL A 120 9.24 13.43 12.46
C VAL A 120 10.51 14.25 12.67
N ASP A 121 11.14 14.12 13.85
CA ASP A 121 12.37 14.85 14.17
C ASP A 121 13.59 14.34 13.39
N ASP A 122 13.67 13.02 13.17
CA ASP A 122 14.75 12.35 12.47
C ASP A 122 14.20 11.36 11.42
N VAL A 123 14.09 11.83 10.19
CA VAL A 123 13.51 11.09 9.06
C VAL A 123 14.41 9.91 8.65
N ASP A 124 15.73 10.09 8.64
CA ASP A 124 16.67 9.06 8.21
C ASP A 124 16.68 7.88 9.19
N ARG A 125 16.67 8.18 10.49
CA ARG A 125 16.58 7.15 11.52
C ARG A 125 15.23 6.44 11.53
N LEU A 126 14.14 7.15 11.27
CA LEU A 126 12.82 6.52 11.07
C LEU A 126 12.82 5.60 9.85
N GLN A 127 13.40 6.03 8.73
CA GLN A 127 13.48 5.21 7.53
C GLN A 127 14.32 3.96 7.78
N ALA A 128 15.43 4.06 8.52
CA ALA A 128 16.23 2.89 8.94
C ALA A 128 15.41 1.92 9.81
N ILE A 129 14.55 2.42 10.71
CA ILE A 129 13.60 1.60 11.45
C ILE A 129 12.68 0.87 10.46
N CYS A 130 11.98 1.58 9.58
CA CYS A 130 11.09 0.98 8.57
C CYS A 130 11.79 -0.08 7.71
N ASP A 131 13.06 0.13 7.35
CA ASP A 131 13.87 -0.80 6.55
C ASP A 131 14.32 -2.04 7.33
N SER A 132 14.37 -1.96 8.67
CA SER A 132 14.68 -3.10 9.53
C SER A 132 13.50 -4.07 9.76
N LEU A 133 12.29 -3.75 9.28
CA LEU A 133 11.14 -4.67 9.30
C LEU A 133 11.30 -5.73 8.20
N GLY A 134 11.84 -6.88 8.61
CA GLY A 134 12.13 -8.02 7.73
C GLY A 134 11.35 -9.30 8.07
N PRO A 135 11.54 -10.36 7.24
CA PRO A 135 10.98 -11.70 7.45
C PRO A 135 11.13 -12.23 8.87
N GLU A 136 12.30 -12.05 9.46
CA GLU A 136 12.69 -12.64 10.75
C GLU A 136 11.84 -12.07 11.89
N ARG A 137 11.56 -10.76 11.87
CA ARG A 137 10.71 -10.11 12.88
C ARG A 137 9.26 -10.55 12.76
N ILE A 138 8.77 -10.74 11.53
CA ILE A 138 7.39 -11.19 11.28
C ILE A 138 7.23 -12.67 11.68
N ASP A 139 8.21 -13.53 11.39
CA ASP A 139 8.21 -14.91 11.88
C ASP A 139 8.26 -14.95 13.40
N ALA A 140 9.16 -14.18 14.03
CA ALA A 140 9.24 -14.10 15.49
C ALA A 140 7.93 -13.67 16.15
N LEU A 141 7.22 -12.68 15.58
CA LEU A 141 5.87 -12.30 16.01
C LEU A 141 4.93 -13.52 15.95
N LEU A 142 4.85 -14.21 14.81
CA LEU A 142 3.99 -15.38 14.68
C LEU A 142 4.35 -16.46 15.72
N ARG A 143 5.63 -16.80 15.86
CA ARG A 143 6.09 -17.83 16.81
C ARG A 143 5.69 -17.48 18.24
N LYS A 144 5.91 -16.24 18.67
CA LYS A 144 5.49 -15.76 20.00
C LYS A 144 3.99 -15.91 20.20
N TRP A 145 3.18 -15.48 19.23
CA TRP A 145 1.74 -15.53 19.41
C TRP A 145 1.14 -16.93 19.24
N LEU A 146 1.80 -17.84 18.53
CA LEU A 146 1.42 -19.26 18.51
C LEU A 146 1.65 -19.97 19.84
N THR A 147 2.57 -19.50 20.69
CA THR A 147 2.74 -20.04 22.06
C THR A 147 1.72 -19.49 23.05
N ILE A 148 1.15 -18.31 22.77
CA ILE A 148 0.18 -17.62 23.64
C ILE A 148 -1.25 -18.02 23.28
N LEU A 149 -1.56 -18.10 21.98
CA LEU A 149 -2.90 -18.38 21.48
C LEU A 149 -3.16 -19.90 21.39
N PRO A 150 -4.44 -20.32 21.41
CA PRO A 150 -4.78 -21.72 21.15
C PRO A 150 -4.24 -22.17 19.78
N ASN A 151 -3.34 -23.16 19.80
CA ASN A 151 -2.76 -23.77 18.60
C ASN A 151 -3.47 -25.11 18.32
N PRO A 152 -3.97 -25.35 17.09
CA PRO A 152 -4.59 -26.63 16.75
C PRO A 152 -3.60 -27.81 16.71
N PHE A 153 -2.29 -27.55 16.63
CA PHE A 153 -1.25 -28.58 16.68
C PHE A 153 -0.75 -28.76 18.12
N THR A 154 -0.68 -30.01 18.55
CA THR A 154 -0.07 -30.38 19.84
C THR A 154 1.45 -30.27 19.77
N SER A 155 2.14 -30.31 20.92
CA SER A 155 3.61 -30.36 20.95
C SER A 155 4.18 -31.59 20.23
N GLU A 156 3.46 -32.72 20.24
CA GLU A 156 3.84 -33.92 19.49
C GLU A 156 3.73 -33.68 17.97
N ASP A 157 2.65 -33.03 17.53
CA ASP A 157 2.48 -32.64 16.11
C ASP A 157 3.61 -31.70 15.65
N GLU A 158 3.96 -30.70 16.46
CA GLU A 158 5.04 -29.77 16.16
C GLU A 158 6.43 -30.44 16.15
N ALA A 159 6.64 -31.46 16.97
CA ALA A 159 7.84 -32.29 16.97
C ALA A 159 7.91 -33.19 15.73
N ALA A 160 6.76 -33.68 15.26
CA ALA A 160 6.62 -34.41 13.99
C ALA A 160 6.74 -33.51 12.75
N GLY A 161 6.83 -32.18 12.92
CA GLY A 161 7.04 -31.21 11.85
C GLY A 161 5.78 -30.53 11.34
N TYR A 162 4.61 -30.76 11.93
CA TYR A 162 3.37 -30.05 11.60
C TYR A 162 3.40 -28.63 12.18
N ARG A 163 3.94 -27.69 11.40
CA ARG A 163 4.09 -26.29 11.79
C ARG A 163 3.53 -25.34 10.74
N TYR A 164 3.14 -24.15 11.19
CA TYR A 164 2.80 -23.07 10.27
C TYR A 164 4.04 -22.52 9.57
N GLU A 165 4.00 -22.50 8.23
CA GLU A 165 4.95 -21.78 7.38
C GLU A 165 4.28 -20.51 6.84
N LEU A 166 4.98 -19.37 6.94
CA LEU A 166 4.45 -18.09 6.49
C LEU A 166 4.59 -17.92 4.98
N SER A 167 3.49 -17.48 4.36
CA SER A 167 3.49 -17.01 2.98
C SER A 167 2.77 -15.68 2.87
N ILE A 168 3.22 -14.87 1.91
CA ILE A 168 2.71 -13.52 1.66
C ILE A 168 1.45 -13.66 0.80
N LEU A 169 0.29 -13.49 1.44
CA LEU A 169 -0.99 -13.42 0.74
C LEU A 169 -1.20 -12.06 0.08
N GLN A 170 -0.81 -10.99 0.79
CA GLN A 170 -0.93 -9.61 0.34
C GLN A 170 0.14 -8.80 1.06
N ALA A 171 0.82 -7.90 0.34
CA ALA A 171 1.74 -6.93 0.92
C ALA A 171 1.39 -5.53 0.40
N GLU A 172 1.40 -4.54 1.27
CA GLU A 172 1.13 -3.15 0.94
C GLU A 172 2.35 -2.30 1.30
N PHE A 173 2.86 -1.57 0.32
CA PHE A 173 4.03 -0.71 0.47
C PHE A 173 3.61 0.73 0.26
N SER A 174 3.82 1.57 1.27
CA SER A 174 3.31 2.93 1.26
C SER A 174 4.42 3.97 1.19
N LEU A 175 4.19 5.04 0.45
CA LEU A 175 5.04 6.22 0.42
C LEU A 175 4.15 7.42 0.68
N THR A 176 4.40 8.10 1.80
CA THR A 176 3.60 9.27 2.22
C THR A 176 4.49 10.51 2.17
N GLN A 177 4.03 11.52 1.42
CA GLN A 177 4.71 12.81 1.29
C GLN A 177 3.84 13.89 1.93
N MET A 178 4.38 14.56 2.93
CA MET A 178 3.74 15.71 3.55
C MET A 178 3.94 16.94 2.67
N LEU A 179 2.85 17.66 2.38
CA LEU A 179 2.87 18.86 1.56
C LEU A 179 2.93 20.11 2.46
N ASP A 180 3.84 21.02 2.12
CA ASP A 180 4.03 22.31 2.77
C ASP A 180 2.83 23.26 2.58
N ARG A 181 2.14 23.14 1.43
CA ARG A 181 0.95 23.92 1.08
C ARG A 181 -0.23 23.00 0.73
N PRO A 182 -1.00 22.56 1.73
CA PRO A 182 -2.04 21.55 1.53
C PRO A 182 -3.14 21.90 0.50
N VAL A 183 -3.53 23.16 0.41
CA VAL A 183 -4.57 23.60 -0.55
C VAL A 183 -4.05 23.55 -1.99
N SER A 184 -2.85 24.10 -2.22
CA SER A 184 -2.18 24.02 -3.53
C SER A 184 -1.88 22.60 -3.94
N GLY A 185 -1.47 21.77 -2.97
CA GLY A 185 -1.23 20.34 -3.17
C GLY A 185 -2.47 19.57 -3.64
N ARG A 186 -3.66 19.93 -3.13
CA ARG A 186 -4.92 19.34 -3.60
C ARG A 186 -5.21 19.71 -5.06
N ILE A 187 -5.09 20.99 -5.41
CA ILE A 187 -5.32 21.47 -6.79
C ILE A 187 -4.36 20.77 -7.76
N PHE A 188 -3.09 20.68 -7.37
CA PHE A 188 -2.08 19.94 -8.13
C PHE A 188 -2.46 18.47 -8.31
N PHE A 189 -2.87 17.78 -7.24
CA PHE A 189 -3.25 16.39 -7.33
C PHE A 189 -4.47 16.16 -8.23
N GLU A 190 -5.48 17.04 -8.17
CA GLU A 190 -6.65 16.98 -9.06
C GLU A 190 -6.24 17.14 -10.54
N GLN A 191 -5.29 18.02 -10.84
CA GLN A 191 -4.76 18.20 -12.18
C GLN A 191 -3.93 17.00 -12.67
N VAL A 192 -3.02 16.49 -11.82
CA VAL A 192 -2.24 15.28 -12.10
C VAL A 192 -3.17 14.09 -12.36
N LEU A 193 -4.26 13.97 -11.62
CA LEU A 193 -5.24 12.91 -11.80
C LEU A 193 -5.99 13.02 -13.13
N HIS A 194 -6.35 14.24 -13.54
CA HIS A 194 -6.97 14.49 -14.85
C HIS A 194 -6.04 14.13 -16.02
N ASP A 195 -4.76 14.46 -15.90
CA ASP A 195 -3.81 14.32 -17.01
C ASP A 195 -3.20 12.92 -17.10
N ASN A 196 -3.31 12.10 -16.04
CA ASN A 196 -2.79 10.73 -15.99
C ASN A 196 -3.91 9.67 -16.02
N LEU A 197 -5.08 9.99 -16.58
CA LEU A 197 -6.21 9.06 -16.70
C LEU A 197 -5.88 7.81 -17.53
N ASP A 198 -4.89 7.87 -18.43
CA ASP A 198 -4.47 6.79 -19.31
C ASP A 198 -3.23 6.02 -18.83
N ILE A 199 -2.66 6.36 -17.66
CA ILE A 199 -1.42 5.77 -17.14
C ILE A 199 -1.51 4.25 -16.89
N GLY A 200 -2.73 3.73 -16.77
CA GLY A 200 -3.08 2.33 -16.64
C GLY A 200 -3.20 1.56 -17.95
N ARG A 201 -2.91 2.18 -19.11
CA ARG A 201 -2.85 1.46 -20.40
C ARG A 201 -1.60 0.56 -20.47
N PRO A 202 -1.65 -0.58 -21.19
CA PRO A 202 -0.57 -1.57 -21.22
C PRO A 202 0.84 -1.00 -21.50
N ASP A 203 0.93 -0.03 -22.39
CA ASP A 203 2.14 0.70 -22.78
C ASP A 203 2.71 1.59 -21.67
N HIS A 204 1.85 2.22 -20.86
CA HIS A 204 2.27 3.11 -19.77
C HIS A 204 2.47 2.38 -18.43
N VAL A 205 1.70 1.33 -18.16
CA VAL A 205 1.83 0.50 -16.95
C VAL A 205 3.20 -0.16 -16.86
N GLY A 206 3.80 -0.46 -18.02
CA GLY A 206 5.17 -0.96 -18.07
C GLY A 206 6.21 -0.04 -17.43
N LEU A 207 5.97 1.29 -17.45
CA LEU A 207 6.86 2.28 -16.83
C LEU A 207 6.77 2.26 -15.29
N ILE A 208 5.57 2.05 -14.75
CA ILE A 208 5.37 2.01 -13.28
C ILE A 208 5.97 0.73 -12.70
N PHE A 209 5.70 -0.42 -13.32
CA PHE A 209 6.11 -1.73 -12.81
C PHE A 209 7.43 -2.24 -13.37
N ASP A 210 8.05 -1.51 -14.31
CA ASP A 210 9.30 -1.91 -15.01
C ASP A 210 9.21 -3.30 -15.63
N ARG A 211 8.17 -3.44 -16.45
CA ARG A 211 7.86 -4.68 -17.17
C ARG A 211 7.42 -4.37 -18.58
N ARG A 212 8.03 -5.07 -19.55
CA ARG A 212 7.58 -5.02 -20.93
C ARG A 212 6.22 -5.70 -21.06
N VAL A 213 5.18 -4.93 -21.31
CA VAL A 213 3.83 -5.45 -21.58
C VAL A 213 3.67 -5.61 -23.09
N ILE A 214 3.48 -6.86 -23.53
CA ILE A 214 3.29 -7.19 -24.94
C ILE A 214 1.79 -7.27 -25.21
N ALA A 215 1.23 -6.32 -25.95
CA ALA A 215 -0.22 -6.22 -26.16
C ALA A 215 -0.78 -7.18 -27.23
N LYS A 216 0.05 -7.61 -28.19
CA LYS A 216 -0.36 -8.39 -29.38
C LYS A 216 0.62 -9.55 -29.66
N GLY A 217 0.16 -10.56 -30.41
CA GLY A 217 0.96 -11.69 -30.86
C GLY A 217 0.96 -12.90 -29.92
N ARG A 218 1.71 -13.95 -30.29
CA ARG A 218 1.77 -15.23 -29.55
C ARG A 218 2.37 -15.10 -28.15
N ALA A 219 3.22 -14.10 -27.92
CA ALA A 219 3.85 -13.81 -26.63
C ALA A 219 3.13 -12.68 -25.86
N LYS A 220 1.83 -12.48 -26.10
CA LYS A 220 1.02 -11.46 -25.40
C LYS A 220 1.10 -11.64 -23.89
N THR A 221 1.32 -10.57 -23.15
CA THR A 221 1.28 -10.58 -21.68
C THR A 221 -0.18 -10.70 -21.23
N PRO A 222 -0.59 -11.83 -20.61
CA PRO A 222 -1.94 -11.95 -20.08
C PRO A 222 -2.07 -11.09 -18.82
N GLY A 223 -3.25 -10.50 -18.61
CA GLY A 223 -3.51 -9.69 -17.45
C GLY A 223 -4.54 -8.58 -17.69
N ARG A 224 -5.03 -8.02 -16.59
CA ARG A 224 -5.84 -6.81 -16.61
C ARG A 224 -4.93 -5.60 -16.37
N PHE A 225 -5.03 -4.61 -17.25
CA PHE A 225 -4.32 -3.34 -17.14
C PHE A 225 -5.36 -2.23 -17.29
N ARG A 226 -5.52 -1.37 -16.27
CA ARG A 226 -6.46 -0.23 -16.34
C ARG A 226 -6.15 0.84 -15.31
N THR A 227 -6.56 2.07 -15.63
CA THR A 227 -6.71 3.16 -14.66
C THR A 227 -8.16 3.20 -14.16
N ARG A 228 -8.35 3.54 -12.90
CA ARG A 228 -9.65 3.97 -12.36
C ARG A 228 -9.46 5.21 -11.51
N VAL A 229 -10.33 6.19 -11.71
CA VAL A 229 -10.54 7.26 -10.74
C VAL A 229 -11.73 6.88 -9.91
N ILE A 230 -11.55 6.83 -8.59
CA ILE A 230 -12.65 6.59 -7.64
C ILE A 230 -12.76 7.82 -6.75
N THR A 231 -13.92 8.44 -6.77
CA THR A 231 -14.24 9.59 -5.92
C THR A 231 -15.07 9.11 -4.74
N ASN A 232 -14.50 9.15 -3.54
CA ASN A 232 -15.22 8.89 -2.30
C ASN A 232 -15.51 10.25 -1.63
N GLY A 233 -16.78 10.68 -1.68
CA GLY A 233 -17.17 12.02 -1.25
C GLY A 233 -16.52 13.09 -2.15
N VAL A 234 -15.66 13.93 -1.56
CA VAL A 234 -14.97 15.04 -2.27
C VAL A 234 -13.50 14.75 -2.57
N THR A 235 -12.99 13.57 -2.20
CA THR A 235 -11.56 13.22 -2.39
C THR A 235 -11.42 12.20 -3.51
N PRO A 236 -10.88 12.60 -4.68
CA PRO A 236 -10.60 11.65 -5.75
C PRO A 236 -9.39 10.78 -5.39
N SER A 237 -9.33 9.59 -5.96
CA SER A 237 -8.20 8.68 -5.83
C SER A 237 -7.90 8.04 -7.18
N LEU A 238 -6.61 7.98 -7.52
CA LEU A 238 -6.09 7.34 -8.72
C LEU A 238 -5.75 5.88 -8.39
N HIS A 239 -6.22 4.95 -9.21
CA HIS A 239 -5.97 3.52 -9.06
C HIS A 239 -5.39 3.00 -10.38
N VAL A 240 -4.22 2.40 -10.32
CA VAL A 240 -3.56 1.77 -11.47
C VAL A 240 -3.46 0.28 -11.20
N ASP A 241 -4.18 -0.52 -11.98
CA ASP A 241 -4.20 -1.98 -11.83
C ASP A 241 -3.20 -2.63 -12.82
N TYR A 242 -2.29 -3.46 -12.32
CA TYR A 242 -1.41 -4.37 -13.09
C TYR A 242 -1.65 -5.80 -12.61
N LYS A 243 -2.42 -6.59 -13.38
CA LYS A 243 -2.83 -7.95 -13.00
C LYS A 243 -3.50 -7.96 -11.62
N ASN A 244 -2.91 -8.62 -10.61
CA ASN A 244 -3.39 -8.67 -9.23
C ASN A 244 -2.69 -7.65 -8.33
N THR A 245 -1.80 -6.83 -8.89
CA THR A 245 -1.14 -5.73 -8.20
C THR A 245 -1.84 -4.42 -8.52
N LYS A 246 -1.87 -3.51 -7.55
CA LYS A 246 -2.56 -2.24 -7.69
C LYS A 246 -1.78 -1.14 -7.00
N VAL A 247 -1.60 -0.03 -7.71
CA VAL A 247 -1.15 1.23 -7.11
C VAL A 247 -2.37 2.09 -6.83
N LYS A 248 -2.44 2.68 -5.64
CA LYS A 248 -3.47 3.64 -5.24
C LYS A 248 -2.78 4.92 -4.80
N GLN A 249 -3.16 6.04 -5.38
CA GLN A 249 -2.70 7.37 -4.96
C GLN A 249 -3.89 8.23 -4.58
N TYR A 250 -3.81 8.91 -3.45
CA TYR A 250 -4.89 9.75 -2.95
C TYR A 250 -4.39 10.83 -2.00
N TYR A 251 -5.23 11.83 -1.82
CA TYR A 251 -4.99 12.89 -0.87
C TYR A 251 -5.46 12.50 0.53
N LYS A 252 -4.52 12.37 1.46
CA LYS A 252 -4.77 11.86 2.81
C LYS A 252 -4.96 13.01 3.78
N GLN A 253 -6.11 13.00 4.47
CA GLN A 253 -6.52 13.98 5.47
C GLN A 253 -6.36 15.45 5.03
N GLY A 254 -6.45 15.71 3.72
CA GLY A 254 -6.31 17.05 3.17
C GLY A 254 -4.91 17.66 3.29
N ARG A 255 -3.86 16.89 3.66
CA ARG A 255 -2.51 17.41 3.94
C ARG A 255 -1.36 16.63 3.33
N ALA A 256 -1.56 15.36 2.99
CA ALA A 256 -0.49 14.49 2.50
C ALA A 256 -0.86 13.80 1.18
N LEU A 257 0.10 13.62 0.29
CA LEU A 257 -0.04 12.75 -0.87
C LEU A 257 0.44 11.34 -0.49
N ARG A 258 -0.44 10.35 -0.58
CA ARG A 258 -0.09 8.96 -0.30
C ARG A 258 -0.17 8.10 -1.55
N THR A 259 0.92 7.41 -1.84
CA THR A 259 1.03 6.42 -2.92
C THR A 259 1.28 5.05 -2.30
N GLU A 260 0.39 4.09 -2.56
CA GLU A 260 0.43 2.75 -1.99
C GLU A 260 0.44 1.72 -3.12
N THR A 261 1.34 0.75 -3.07
CA THR A 261 1.32 -0.42 -3.95
C THR A 261 0.91 -1.66 -3.16
N THR A 262 -0.22 -2.25 -3.53
CA THR A 262 -0.72 -3.52 -2.99
C THR A 262 -0.39 -4.65 -3.96
N ILE A 263 0.43 -5.61 -3.53
CA ILE A 263 0.75 -6.83 -4.28
C ILE A 263 -0.06 -8.00 -3.69
N ASN A 264 -1.05 -8.50 -4.43
CA ASN A 264 -1.85 -9.67 -4.02
C ASN A 264 -1.34 -11.01 -4.57
N ASP A 265 -0.49 -10.97 -5.61
CA ASP A 265 0.15 -12.17 -6.13
C ASP A 265 1.61 -11.91 -6.56
N PRO A 266 2.60 -12.31 -5.75
CA PRO A 266 4.03 -12.23 -6.08
C PRO A 266 4.41 -12.84 -7.43
N HIS A 267 3.67 -13.84 -7.92
CA HIS A 267 3.96 -14.48 -9.22
C HIS A 267 3.76 -13.52 -10.40
N ASP A 268 3.00 -12.44 -10.25
CA ASP A 268 2.88 -11.39 -11.26
C ASP A 268 4.25 -10.82 -11.65
N PHE A 269 5.20 -10.87 -10.72
CA PHE A 269 6.58 -10.43 -10.85
C PHE A 269 7.60 -11.56 -10.94
N ARG A 270 7.15 -12.83 -11.02
CA ARG A 270 7.98 -14.05 -10.96
C ARG A 270 8.69 -14.27 -9.60
N VAL A 271 8.11 -13.71 -8.54
CA VAL A 271 8.60 -13.86 -7.17
C VAL A 271 7.78 -14.92 -6.44
N THR A 272 8.40 -15.67 -5.53
CA THR A 272 7.69 -16.70 -4.75
C THR A 272 6.82 -16.07 -3.66
N LYS A 273 5.85 -16.84 -3.14
CA LYS A 273 5.02 -16.39 -1.99
C LYS A 273 5.68 -16.56 -0.63
N ARG A 274 6.91 -17.10 -0.54
CA ARG A 274 7.57 -17.31 0.75
C ARG A 274 7.85 -15.98 1.44
N LEU A 275 7.82 -15.96 2.77
CA LEU A 275 8.14 -14.76 3.53
C LEU A 275 9.56 -14.24 3.23
N THR A 276 10.51 -15.13 2.92
CA THR A 276 11.88 -14.79 2.51
C THR A 276 11.93 -13.91 1.25
N SER A 277 10.87 -13.87 0.44
CA SER A 277 10.77 -13.00 -0.74
C SER A 277 10.31 -11.58 -0.41
N LEU A 278 10.00 -11.25 0.85
CA LEU A 278 9.55 -9.92 1.26
C LEU A 278 10.50 -8.77 0.85
N PRO A 279 11.85 -8.90 0.97
CA PRO A 279 12.76 -7.81 0.57
C PRO A 279 12.66 -7.47 -0.93
N GLU A 280 12.51 -8.48 -1.78
CA GLU A 280 12.33 -8.29 -3.22
C GLU A 280 10.98 -7.61 -3.52
N LEU A 281 9.91 -8.02 -2.83
CA LEU A 281 8.61 -7.36 -2.95
C LEU A 281 8.62 -5.91 -2.46
N ARG A 282 9.36 -5.60 -1.38
CA ARG A 282 9.59 -4.23 -0.91
C ARG A 282 10.25 -3.39 -2.01
N GLN A 283 11.31 -3.91 -2.62
CA GLN A 283 12.00 -3.21 -3.70
C GLN A 283 11.05 -2.93 -4.87
N ILE A 284 10.25 -3.90 -5.29
CA ILE A 284 9.26 -3.73 -6.36
C ILE A 284 8.20 -2.68 -5.98
N GLY A 285 7.60 -2.81 -4.79
CA GLY A 285 6.53 -1.93 -4.33
C GLY A 285 6.96 -0.47 -4.16
N PHE A 286 8.08 -0.23 -3.46
CA PHE A 286 8.59 1.13 -3.28
C PHE A 286 9.10 1.73 -4.59
N SER A 287 9.72 0.93 -5.47
CA SER A 287 10.12 1.41 -6.79
C SER A 287 8.92 1.78 -7.65
N ALA A 288 7.83 1.00 -7.61
CA ALA A 288 6.59 1.32 -8.31
C ALA A 288 5.99 2.64 -7.82
N ASN A 289 5.96 2.87 -6.50
CA ASN A 289 5.52 4.15 -5.92
C ASN A 289 6.37 5.32 -6.44
N ARG A 290 7.71 5.19 -6.41
CA ARG A 290 8.63 6.25 -6.86
C ARG A 290 8.53 6.49 -8.38
N ARG A 291 8.37 5.45 -9.20
CA ARG A 291 8.20 5.58 -10.64
C ARG A 291 6.89 6.27 -11.01
N LEU A 292 5.80 5.97 -10.31
CA LEU A 292 4.54 6.70 -10.51
C LEU A 292 4.74 8.20 -10.27
N LEU A 293 5.39 8.57 -9.16
CA LEU A 293 5.71 9.98 -8.88
C LEU A 293 6.62 10.58 -9.95
N GLY A 294 7.64 9.85 -10.40
CA GLY A 294 8.54 10.31 -11.46
C GLY A 294 7.82 10.56 -12.80
N VAL A 295 6.90 9.66 -13.20
CA VAL A 295 6.07 9.86 -14.41
C VAL A 295 5.22 11.12 -14.28
N GLN A 296 4.65 11.36 -13.10
CA GLN A 296 3.83 12.55 -12.85
C GLN A 296 4.66 13.85 -12.87
N THR A 297 5.89 13.83 -12.33
CA THR A 297 6.81 14.98 -12.38
C THR A 297 7.22 15.34 -13.82
N ILE A 298 7.48 14.35 -14.69
CA ILE A 298 7.81 14.61 -16.09
C ILE A 298 6.65 15.32 -16.82
N SER A 299 5.41 14.97 -16.48
CA SER A 299 4.23 15.53 -17.12
C SER A 299 3.84 16.92 -16.61
N HIS A 300 4.33 17.38 -15.45
CA HIS A 300 3.88 18.62 -14.80
C HIS A 300 5.03 19.43 -14.21
N ASP A 301 5.34 20.58 -14.81
CA ASP A 301 6.11 21.66 -14.17
C ASP A 301 5.20 22.88 -13.91
N PRO A 302 4.37 22.83 -12.86
CA PRO A 302 3.42 23.89 -12.54
C PRO A 302 4.11 25.15 -12.01
N ILE A 303 5.33 25.03 -11.45
CA ILE A 303 6.11 26.17 -10.99
C ILE A 303 6.56 27.00 -12.19
N ARG A 304 7.03 26.36 -13.25
CA ARG A 304 7.37 27.04 -14.50
C ARG A 304 6.15 27.63 -15.19
N GLY A 305 4.99 26.97 -15.15
CA GLY A 305 3.74 27.54 -15.65
C GLY A 305 3.33 28.79 -14.87
N ALA A 306 3.36 28.73 -13.53
CA ALA A 306 3.01 29.86 -12.67
C ALA A 306 4.04 30.98 -12.71
N GLN A 307 5.34 30.69 -12.76
CA GLN A 307 6.40 31.69 -12.94
C GLN A 307 6.36 32.28 -14.33
N ALA A 308 6.24 31.50 -15.40
CA ALA A 308 6.07 32.07 -16.75
C ALA A 308 4.83 32.96 -16.83
N PHE A 309 3.71 32.56 -16.22
CA PHE A 309 2.53 33.40 -16.13
C PHE A 309 2.75 34.65 -15.28
N THR A 310 3.43 34.54 -14.14
CA THR A 310 3.78 35.69 -13.29
C THR A 310 4.73 36.62 -14.01
N ASP A 311 5.76 36.11 -14.68
CA ASP A 311 6.73 36.87 -15.47
C ASP A 311 6.08 37.56 -16.68
N LEU A 312 5.08 36.92 -17.29
CA LEU A 312 4.27 37.52 -18.36
C LEU A 312 3.36 38.65 -17.85
N THR A 313 2.84 38.53 -16.63
CA THR A 313 1.82 39.45 -16.08
C THR A 313 2.38 40.49 -15.12
N ALA A 314 3.60 40.31 -14.61
CA ALA A 314 4.29 41.24 -13.72
C ALA A 314 4.95 42.39 -14.52
N PRO A 315 4.96 43.61 -13.97
CA PRO A 315 5.68 44.73 -14.58
C PRO A 315 7.19 44.54 -14.48
N VAL A 316 7.90 44.78 -15.58
CA VAL A 316 9.37 44.69 -15.65
C VAL A 316 9.97 46.09 -15.61
N VAL A 317 11.03 46.31 -14.83
CA VAL A 317 11.81 47.55 -14.84
C VAL A 317 13.09 47.30 -15.62
N THR A 318 13.32 48.08 -16.67
CA THR A 318 14.52 47.93 -17.50
C THR A 318 15.77 48.50 -16.79
N CYS A 319 16.95 48.14 -17.27
CA CYS A 319 18.24 48.69 -16.79
C CYS A 319 18.36 50.22 -16.90
N GLN A 320 17.47 50.87 -17.66
CA GLN A 320 17.37 52.33 -17.79
C GLN A 320 16.32 52.94 -16.83
N ASN A 321 15.85 52.17 -15.84
CA ASN A 321 14.86 52.56 -14.84
C ASN A 321 13.46 52.86 -15.40
N THR A 322 13.15 52.34 -16.60
CA THR A 322 11.84 52.49 -17.24
C THR A 322 10.94 51.32 -16.87
N ARG A 323 9.75 51.60 -16.32
CA ARG A 323 8.76 50.58 -15.95
C ARG A 323 7.88 50.20 -17.14
N ILE A 324 7.92 48.94 -17.55
CA ILE A 324 7.03 48.35 -18.55
C ILE A 324 5.90 47.63 -17.81
N PRO A 325 4.61 47.97 -18.04
CA PRO A 325 3.49 47.26 -17.42
C PRO A 325 3.40 45.82 -17.94
N GLY A 326 3.09 44.86 -17.06
CA GLY A 326 2.90 43.46 -17.45
C GLY A 326 1.61 43.23 -18.25
N LEU A 327 1.53 42.12 -18.99
CA LEU A 327 0.34 41.79 -19.77
C LEU A 327 -0.86 41.50 -18.86
N ARG A 328 -2.03 42.07 -19.18
CA ARG A 328 -3.28 41.84 -18.43
C ARG A 328 -4.08 40.67 -19.02
N PHE A 329 -3.64 39.46 -18.77
CA PHE A 329 -4.46 38.27 -19.06
C PHE A 329 -5.73 38.32 -18.18
N GLY A 330 -6.90 38.49 -18.81
CA GLY A 330 -8.22 38.53 -18.13
C GLY A 330 -9.04 39.82 -18.34
N ASP A 331 -8.48 40.85 -18.98
CA ASP A 331 -9.25 42.04 -19.38
C ASP A 331 -10.04 41.73 -20.66
N ALA A 332 -11.35 42.01 -20.70
CA ALA A 332 -12.24 41.69 -21.83
C ALA A 332 -11.83 42.36 -23.15
N ARG A 333 -10.87 43.30 -23.11
CA ARG A 333 -10.31 44.03 -24.25
C ARG A 333 -8.95 43.50 -24.74
N CYS A 334 -8.39 42.46 -24.11
CA CYS A 334 -7.11 41.87 -24.53
C CYS A 334 -7.30 40.64 -25.41
N THR A 335 -6.87 40.72 -26.69
CA THR A 335 -6.81 39.57 -27.61
C THR A 335 -5.40 38.95 -27.56
N PRO A 336 -5.22 37.65 -27.27
CA PRO A 336 -3.89 37.07 -27.17
C PRO A 336 -3.32 36.72 -28.54
N CYS A 337 -2.11 37.21 -28.82
CA CYS A 337 -1.24 36.68 -29.87
C CYS A 337 0.03 36.17 -29.20
N CYS A 338 0.10 34.88 -28.88
CA CYS A 338 1.30 34.26 -28.30
C CYS A 338 1.53 32.89 -28.96
N ARG A 339 2.66 32.77 -29.69
CA ARG A 339 3.25 31.50 -30.12
C ARG A 339 4.09 30.92 -28.97
N PRO A 340 4.14 29.59 -28.78
CA PRO A 340 4.96 29.00 -27.73
C PRO A 340 6.43 29.00 -28.14
N CYS A 341 7.30 29.50 -27.26
CA CYS A 341 8.75 29.35 -27.35
C CYS A 341 9.19 28.37 -26.25
N SER A 342 9.70 27.21 -26.65
CA SER A 342 10.25 26.19 -25.76
C SER A 342 11.70 26.51 -25.41
N SER A 343 11.99 26.71 -24.13
CA SER A 343 13.34 26.59 -23.60
C SER A 343 13.37 25.50 -22.52
N THR A 344 14.50 24.88 -22.28
CA THR A 344 14.72 23.79 -21.34
C THR A 344 15.59 24.31 -20.20
N GLY A 345 15.15 24.15 -18.96
CA GLY A 345 15.90 24.54 -17.76
C GLY A 345 15.40 23.73 -16.57
N SER A 346 16.28 22.92 -16.00
CA SER A 346 16.03 22.04 -14.85
C SER A 346 16.08 22.83 -13.54
N TRP A 347 15.11 22.67 -12.65
CA TRP A 347 15.22 23.11 -11.25
C TRP A 347 14.68 22.11 -10.24
N SER A 348 15.36 22.12 -9.10
CA SER A 348 15.26 21.24 -7.94
C SER A 348 13.90 21.32 -7.23
N THR A 349 13.35 20.15 -6.93
CA THR A 349 12.13 19.95 -6.16
C THR A 349 12.22 20.59 -4.78
N GLY A 350 11.26 21.49 -4.47
CA GLY A 350 10.92 21.81 -3.09
C GLY A 350 10.60 20.49 -2.38
N SER A 351 11.44 20.14 -1.40
CA SER A 351 11.41 18.82 -0.80
C SER A 351 10.15 18.67 0.06
N PRO A 352 9.42 17.54 -0.03
CA PRO A 352 8.41 17.21 0.97
C PRO A 352 9.04 17.30 2.36
N THR A 353 8.36 17.96 3.30
CA THR A 353 8.89 18.23 4.65
C THR A 353 9.16 16.94 5.40
N VAL A 354 8.40 15.88 5.10
CA VAL A 354 8.63 14.50 5.54
C VAL A 354 8.23 13.55 4.41
N THR A 355 9.14 12.62 4.08
CA THR A 355 8.84 11.44 3.27
C THR A 355 9.22 10.22 4.06
N CYS A 356 8.27 9.31 4.28
CA CYS A 356 8.53 8.04 4.94
C CYS A 356 7.91 6.90 4.13
N ALA A 357 8.65 5.79 4.03
CA ALA A 357 8.26 4.59 3.30
C ALA A 357 8.19 3.37 4.24
N PRO A 358 7.11 3.25 5.05
CA PRO A 358 6.85 2.09 5.89
C PRO A 358 6.16 0.95 5.13
#